data_AF-A0A1C6NQR2-F1
#
_entry.id   AF-A0A1C6NQR2-F1
#
_cell.length_a   1.000
_cell.length_b   1.000
_cell.length_c   1.000
_cell.angle_alpha   90.00
_cell.angle_beta   90.00
_cell.angle_gamma   90.00
#
_symmetry.space_group_name_H-M   'P 1'
#
loop_
_entity.id
_entity.type
_entity.pdbx_description
1 polymer ?
#
loop_
_entity_poly.entity_id
_entity_poly.type
_entity_poly.pdbx_seq_one_letter_code
_entity_poly.pdbx_strand_id
1 'polypeptide(L)' 'MEIAFLERGAVAMRNSTDPDVVLRYTEAEWRAFVLGARDGEFDLQR' A
#
# COMPACT_ATOMS: atom_id res chain seq x y z
N MET A 1 0.39 -11.38 -2.74
CA MET A 1 0.65 -9.93 -2.85
C MET A 1 2.08 -9.74 -3.23
N GLU A 2 2.34 -8.79 -4.13
CA GLU A 2 3.69 -8.41 -4.54
C GLU A 2 3.87 -6.89 -4.35
N ILE A 3 5.08 -6.47 -3.99
CA ILE A 3 5.40 -5.07 -3.66
C ILE A 3 6.67 -4.66 -4.42
N ALA A 4 6.65 -3.47 -5.02
CA ALA A 4 7.81 -2.85 -5.64
C ALA A 4 8.04 -1.44 -5.08
N PHE A 5 9.29 -1.16 -4.69
CA PHE A 5 9.76 0.18 -4.36
C PHE A 5 10.26 0.86 -5.64
N LEU A 6 9.69 2.02 -5.93
CA LEU A 6 9.95 2.78 -7.14
C LEU A 6 10.82 4.00 -6.84
N GLU A 7 11.18 4.73 -7.88
CA GLU A 7 11.89 5.99 -7.75
C GLU A 7 11.12 6.99 -6.88
N ARG A 8 11.86 7.89 -6.22
CA ARG A 8 11.29 8.97 -5.38
C ARG A 8 10.36 8.44 -4.27
N GLY A 9 10.66 7.25 -3.74
CA GLY A 9 9.93 6.68 -2.60
C GLY A 9 8.52 6.19 -2.90
N ALA A 10 8.10 6.15 -4.16
CA ALA A 10 6.80 5.60 -4.55
C ALA A 10 6.75 4.08 -4.35
N VAL A 11 5.53 3.55 -4.16
CA VAL A 11 5.30 2.12 -3.94
C VAL A 11 4.19 1.62 -4.85
N ALA A 12 4.42 0.49 -5.52
CA ALA A 12 3.39 -0.23 -6.24
C ALA A 12 3.09 -1.56 -5.54
N MET A 13 1.80 -1.90 -5.44
CA MET A 13 1.33 -3.19 -4.95
C MET A 13 0.50 -3.86 -6.04
N ARG A 14 0.72 -5.17 -6.24
CA ARG A 14 -0.03 -5.97 -7.21
C ARG A 14 -0.65 -7.19 -6.52
N ASN A 15 -1.89 -7.50 -6.90
CA ASN A 15 -2.49 -8.75 -6.49
C ASN A 15 -1.86 -9.91 -7.28
N SER A 16 -1.26 -10.87 -6.58
CA SER A 16 -0.59 -12.02 -7.20
C SER A 16 -1.56 -13.02 -7.85
N THR A 17 -2.83 -13.05 -7.41
CA THR A 17 -3.86 -13.94 -7.98
C THR A 17 -4.75 -13.23 -9.02
N ASP A 18 -4.63 -11.91 -9.13
CA ASP A 18 -5.31 -11.08 -10.13
C ASP A 18 -4.34 -9.98 -10.60
N PRO A 19 -3.41 -10.30 -11.51
CA PRO A 19 -2.27 -9.43 -11.83
C PRO A 19 -2.64 -8.08 -12.47
N ASP A 20 -3.87 -7.92 -12.94
CA ASP A 20 -4.36 -6.68 -13.53
C ASP A 20 -4.76 -5.64 -12.46
N VAL A 21 -4.93 -6.07 -11.21
CA VAL A 21 -5.19 -5.18 -10.07
C VAL A 21 -3.88 -4.64 -9.50
N VAL A 22 -3.61 -3.36 -9.78
CA VAL A 22 -2.41 -2.64 -9.35
C VAL A 22 -2.76 -1.36 -8.61
N LEU A 23 -2.24 -1.19 -7.40
CA LEU A 23 -2.30 0.04 -6.62
C LEU A 23 -0.95 0.76 -6.68
N ARG A 24 -0.97 2.08 -6.86
CA ARG A 24 0.24 2.92 -6.88
C ARG A 24 0.09 4.05 -5.87
N TYR A 25 1.13 4.24 -5.08
CA TYR A 25 1.23 5.27 -4.05
C TYR A 25 2.43 6.15 -4.35
N THR A 26 2.24 7.46 -4.26
CA THR A 26 3.34 8.40 -4.01
C THR A 26 3.97 8.12 -2.64
N GLU A 27 5.18 8.65 -2.40
CA GLU A 27 5.83 8.56 -1.09
C GLU A 27 4.92 9.09 0.05
N ALA A 28 4.24 10.21 -0.20
CA ALA A 28 3.36 10.84 0.77
C ALA A 28 2.12 9.97 1.10
N GLU A 29 1.48 9.41 0.08
CA GLU A 29 0.32 8.52 0.27
C GLU A 29 0.72 7.22 0.97
N TRP A 30 1.87 6.64 0.62
CA TRP A 30 2.37 5.43 1.28
C TRP A 30 2.67 5.69 2.76
N ARG A 31 3.31 6.83 3.07
CA ARG A 31 3.57 7.25 4.45
C ARG A 31 2.26 7.42 5.23
N ALA A 32 1.26 8.07 4.63
CA ALA A 32 -0.05 8.25 5.25
C ALA A 32 -0.74 6.90 5.50
N PHE A 33 -0.74 6.00 4.50
CA PHE A 33 -1.30 4.66 4.61
C PHE A 33 -0.67 3.86 5.77
N VAL A 34 0.65 3.85 5.87
CA VAL A 34 1.36 3.13 6.94
C VAL A 34 1.05 3.72 8.32
N LEU A 35 0.92 5.05 8.42
CA LEU A 35 0.55 5.70 9.68
C LEU A 35 -0.88 5.36 10.09
N GLY A 36 -1.86 5.47 9.19
CA GLY A 36 -3.25 5.08 9.46
C GLY A 36 -3.38 3.60 9.86
N ALA A 37 -2.64 2.71 9.18
CA ALA A 37 -2.60 1.31 9.55
C ALA A 37 -2.01 1.05 10.94
N ARG A 38 -0.99 1.82 11.35
CA ARG A 38 -0.41 1.74 12.70
C ARG A 38 -1.34 2.31 13.77
N ASP A 39 -2.14 3.29 13.41
CA ASP A 39 -3.15 3.90 14.28
C ASP A 39 -4.43 3.05 14.39
N GLY A 40 -4.47 1.88 13.73
CA GLY A 40 -5.57 0.92 13.82
C GLY A 40 -6.76 1.24 12.91
N GLU A 41 -6.60 2.10 11.89
CA GLU A 41 -7.69 2.48 10.97
C GLU A 41 -8.32 1.27 10.25
N PHE A 42 -7.55 0.21 10.06
CA PHE A 42 -7.97 -1.01 9.36
C PHE A 42 -8.19 -2.20 10.29
N ASP A 43 -8.15 -2.00 11.60
CA ASP A 43 -8.42 -3.07 12.56
C ASP A 43 -9.87 -3.52 12.43
N LEU A 44 -10.07 -4.83 12.26
CA LEU A 44 -11.42 -5.39 12.22
C LEU A 44 -12.05 -5.23 13.60
N GLN A 45 -13.11 -4.44 13.69
CA GLN A 45 -13.93 -4.38 14.89
C GLN A 45 -14.44 -5.78 15.21
N ARG A 46 -14.23 -6.24 16.45
CA ARG A 46 -14.80 -7.48 16.98
C ARG A 46 -16.22 -7.23 17.48
#